data_AF-A0A9D2FBT4-F1
#
_entry.id   AF-A0A9D2FBT4-F1
#
_cell.length_a   1.000
_cell.length_b   1.000
_cell.length_c   1.000
_cell.angle_alpha   90.00
_cell.angle_beta   90.00
_cell.angle_gamma   90.00
#
_symmetry.space_group_name_H-M   'P 1'
#
loop_
_entity.id
_entity.type
_entity.pdbx_description
1 polymer ?
#
loop_
_entity_poly.entity_id
_entity_poly.type
_entity_poly.pdbx_seq_one_letter_code
_entity_poly.pdbx_strand_id
1 'polypeptide(L)'
;LCRSVHAEANAIISAPRSLMIGSTLYLACRDAKTGELVPNTSSCAMCKRMIINAGIETVIVRNTREDYSVFPVQQWIDQDESLDGTRGY
;
A
#
# COMPACT_ATOMS: atom_id res chain seq x y z
N LEU A 1 4.10 -0.81 -15.38
CA LEU A 1 4.57 -1.83 -14.42
C LEU A 1 5.78 -1.25 -13.68
N CYS A 2 5.82 -1.28 -12.34
CA CYS A 2 6.99 -0.84 -11.56
C CYS A 2 8.19 -1.74 -11.86
N ARG A 3 9.34 -1.13 -12.22
CA ARG A 3 10.59 -1.87 -12.48
C ARG A 3 11.26 -2.34 -11.20
N SER A 4 11.19 -1.52 -10.16
CA SER A 4 11.86 -1.75 -8.89
C SER A 4 10.88 -2.26 -7.84
N VAL A 5 11.43 -2.96 -6.84
CA VAL A 5 10.69 -3.38 -5.66
C VAL A 5 10.49 -2.17 -4.75
N HIS A 6 9.23 -1.87 -4.41
CA HIS A 6 8.92 -0.77 -3.49
C HIS A 6 9.01 -1.23 -2.03
N ALA A 7 8.94 -0.26 -1.11
CA ALA A 7 8.98 -0.50 0.33
C ALA A 7 7.88 -1.48 0.78
N GLU A 8 6.68 -1.39 0.21
CA GLU A 8 5.56 -2.27 0.55
C GLU A 8 5.87 -3.74 0.25
N ALA A 9 6.44 -3.99 -0.92
CA ALA A 9 6.83 -5.34 -1.34
C ALA A 9 7.95 -5.90 -0.46
N ASN A 10 8.96 -5.08 -0.14
CA ASN A 10 10.04 -5.50 0.77
C ASN A 10 9.50 -5.85 2.16
N ALA A 11 8.56 -5.06 2.70
CA ALA A 11 7.92 -5.33 3.98
C ALA A 11 7.13 -6.65 3.95
N ILE A 12 6.33 -6.88 2.90
CA ILE A 12 5.52 -8.09 2.73
C ILE A 12 6.40 -9.35 2.60
N ILE A 13 7.51 -9.28 1.86
CA ILE A 13 8.43 -10.42 1.69
C ILE A 13 9.15 -10.76 3.01
N SER A 14 9.32 -9.78 3.89
CA SER A 14 10.08 -9.94 5.15
C SER A 14 9.25 -10.52 6.30
N ALA A 15 7.92 -10.49 6.22
CA ALA A 15 7.03 -10.98 7.26
C ALA A 15 6.32 -12.28 6.84
N PRO A 16 6.16 -13.26 7.75
CA PRO A 16 5.36 -14.43 7.44
C PRO A 16 3.89 -14.04 7.26
N ARG A 17 3.24 -14.62 6.26
CA ARG A 17 1.83 -14.34 5.92
C ARG A 17 0.89 -14.44 7.12
N SER A 18 1.08 -15.42 7.99
CA SER A 18 0.23 -15.64 9.17
C SER A 18 0.19 -14.43 10.11
N LEU A 19 1.24 -13.61 10.14
CA LEU A 19 1.31 -12.39 10.94
C LEU A 19 0.82 -11.15 10.20
N MET A 20 0.60 -11.24 8.88
CA MET A 20 0.13 -10.12 8.06
C MET A 20 -1.40 -10.05 7.95
N ILE A 21 -2.10 -11.17 8.18
CA ILE A 21 -3.56 -11.23 8.13
C ILE A 21 -4.15 -10.34 9.22
N GLY A 22 -4.99 -9.37 8.83
CA GLY A 22 -5.57 -8.38 9.75
C GLY A 22 -4.57 -7.33 10.25
N SER A 23 -3.35 -7.30 9.69
CA SER A 23 -2.31 -6.38 10.15
C SER A 23 -2.49 -4.98 9.56
N THR A 24 -1.73 -4.02 10.12
CA THR A 24 -1.65 -2.64 9.63
C THR A 24 -0.27 -2.36 9.07
N LEU A 25 -0.20 -1.87 7.83
CA LEU A 25 1.04 -1.44 7.19
C LEU A 25 1.23 0.07 7.36
N TYR A 26 2.37 0.47 7.91
CA TYR A 26 2.74 1.88 8.07
C TYR A 26 3.76 2.28 7.01
N LEU A 27 3.50 3.38 6.31
CA LEU A 27 4.35 3.90 5.24
C LEU A 27 4.71 5.37 5.49
N ALA A 28 5.92 5.73 5.11
CA ALA A 28 6.37 7.12 5.04
C ALA A 28 7.21 7.29 3.77
N CYS A 29 6.84 8.25 2.95
CA CYS A 29 7.63 8.63 1.79
C CYS A 29 8.54 9.81 2.17
N ARG A 30 9.80 9.73 1.76
CA ARG A 30 10.78 10.81 1.94
C ARG A 30 11.41 11.16 0.61
N ASP A 31 11.59 12.44 0.35
CA ASP A 31 12.38 12.89 -0.79
C ASP A 31 13.83 12.43 -0.62
N ALA A 32 14.40 11.83 -1.66
CA ALA A 32 15.72 11.22 -1.57
C ALA A 32 16.86 12.25 -1.46
N LYS A 33 16.63 13.51 -1.86
CA LYS A 33 17.63 14.58 -1.81
C LYS A 33 17.56 15.36 -0.51
N THR A 34 16.35 15.70 -0.07
CA THR A 34 16.15 16.57 1.10
C THR A 34 15.86 15.77 2.38
N GLY A 35 15.38 14.54 2.26
CA GLY A 35 14.94 13.72 3.40
C GLY A 35 13.58 14.13 3.98
N GLU A 36 12.97 15.17 3.45
CA GLU A 36 11.66 15.69 3.89
C GLU A 36 10.53 14.72 3.58
N LEU A 37 9.49 14.74 4.41
CA LEU A 37 8.29 13.92 4.19
C LEU A 37 7.55 14.38 2.92
N VAL A 38 7.12 13.43 2.11
CA VAL A 38 6.27 13.68 0.94
C VAL A 38 4.83 13.35 1.33
N PRO A 39 3.94 14.35 1.50
CA PRO A 39 2.56 14.13 1.87
C PRO A 39 1.73 13.60 0.70
N ASN A 40 0.53 13.09 1.01
CA ASN A 40 -0.46 12.64 0.02
C ASN A 40 0.06 11.54 -0.93
N THR A 41 0.97 10.70 -0.45
CA THR A 41 1.47 9.56 -1.21
C THR A 41 0.54 8.36 -1.06
N SER A 42 0.55 7.46 -2.06
CA SER A 42 -0.25 6.25 -2.07
C SER A 42 0.49 5.12 -2.78
N SER A 43 0.13 3.89 -2.46
CA SER A 43 0.70 2.71 -3.10
C SER A 43 0.30 2.62 -4.57
N CYS A 44 1.24 2.19 -5.41
CA CYS A 44 0.96 1.91 -6.82
C CYS A 44 0.04 0.69 -6.96
N ALA A 45 -0.60 0.52 -8.12
CA ALA A 45 -1.52 -0.60 -8.38
C ALA A 45 -0.90 -1.99 -8.10
N MET A 46 0.40 -2.18 -8.40
CA MET A 46 1.08 -3.44 -8.10
C MET A 46 1.21 -3.70 -6.60
N CYS A 47 1.58 -2.67 -5.83
CA CYS A 47 1.73 -2.79 -4.39
C CYS A 47 0.36 -2.96 -3.71
N LYS A 48 -0.67 -2.24 -4.15
CA LYS A 48 -2.06 -2.47 -3.71
C LYS A 48 -2.47 -3.93 -3.87
N ARG A 49 -2.21 -4.53 -5.03
CA ARG A 49 -2.48 -5.96 -5.27
C ARG A 49 -1.70 -6.89 -4.31
N MET A 50 -0.43 -6.57 -4.03
CA MET A 50 0.36 -7.35 -3.06
C MET A 50 -0.17 -7.20 -1.63
N ILE A 51 -0.55 -5.99 -1.23
CA ILE A 51 -1.11 -5.68 0.10
C ILE A 51 -2.44 -6.43 0.32
N ILE A 52 -3.35 -6.35 -0.66
CA ILE A 52 -4.62 -7.11 -0.65
C ILE A 52 -4.33 -8.59 -0.48
N ASN A 53 -3.46 -9.13 -1.34
CA ASN A 53 -3.13 -10.54 -1.29
C ASN A 53 -2.46 -10.93 0.02
N ALA A 54 -1.63 -10.07 0.63
CA ALA A 54 -0.97 -10.30 1.91
C ALA A 54 -1.95 -10.41 3.10
N GLY A 55 -3.21 -10.00 2.93
CA GLY A 55 -4.23 -10.02 3.98
C GLY A 55 -4.13 -8.84 4.94
N ILE A 56 -3.41 -7.78 4.57
CA ILE A 56 -3.28 -6.55 5.35
C ILE A 56 -4.62 -5.81 5.31
N GLU A 57 -5.09 -5.34 6.45
CA GLU A 57 -6.42 -4.73 6.59
C GLU A 57 -6.38 -3.21 6.41
N THR A 58 -5.34 -2.57 6.93
CA THR A 58 -5.23 -1.10 6.94
C THR A 58 -3.84 -0.66 6.48
N VAL A 59 -3.78 0.39 5.66
CA VAL A 59 -2.54 1.08 5.31
C VAL A 59 -2.58 2.51 5.85
N ILE A 60 -1.56 2.89 6.60
CA ILE A 60 -1.42 4.22 7.19
C ILE A 60 -0.21 4.90 6.56
N VAL A 61 -0.44 6.02 5.88
CA VAL A 61 0.60 6.82 5.23
C VAL A 61 0.82 8.11 6.00
N ARG A 62 2.06 8.36 6.40
CA ARG A 62 2.45 9.59 7.10
C ARG A 62 2.50 10.77 6.13
N ASN A 63 1.77 11.84 6.43
CA ASN A 63 1.79 13.10 5.66
C ASN A 63 2.71 14.14 6.29
N THR A 64 2.60 14.31 7.60
CA THR A 64 3.40 15.29 8.37
C THR A 64 3.96 14.62 9.63
N ARG A 65 4.47 15.41 10.57
CA ARG A 65 4.88 14.87 11.87
C ARG A 65 3.70 14.25 12.62
N GLU A 66 2.51 14.82 12.49
CA GLU A 66 1.34 14.55 13.31
C GLU A 66 0.14 14.04 12.49
N ASP A 67 0.15 14.23 11.17
CA ASP A 67 -0.96 13.86 10.28
C ASP A 67 -0.69 12.60 9.46
N TYR A 68 -1.73 11.80 9.30
CA TYR A 68 -1.71 10.51 8.59
C TYR A 68 -2.95 10.34 7.72
N SER A 69 -2.76 9.74 6.54
CA SER A 69 -3.85 9.23 5.72
C SER A 69 -4.05 7.76 6.04
N VAL A 70 -5.30 7.36 6.30
CA VAL A 70 -5.67 5.98 6.63
C VAL A 70 -6.49 5.41 5.47
N PHE A 71 -6.07 4.26 4.96
CA PHE A 71 -6.71 3.56 3.87
C PHE A 71 -7.14 2.17 4.34
N PRO A 72 -8.45 1.94 4.55
CA PRO A 72 -8.99 0.60 4.67
C PRO A 72 -8.76 -0.15 3.36
N VAL A 73 -8.06 -1.29 3.40
CA VAL A 73 -7.69 -2.04 2.18
C VAL A 73 -8.94 -2.56 1.45
N GLN A 74 -10.01 -2.85 2.19
CA GLN A 74 -11.30 -3.25 1.62
C GLN A 74 -11.84 -2.24 0.61
N GLN A 75 -11.64 -0.94 0.82
CA GLN A 75 -12.10 0.09 -0.13
C GLN A 75 -11.42 -0.02 -1.50
N TRP A 76 -10.18 -0.53 -1.57
CA TRP A 76 -9.49 -0.74 -2.84
C TRP A 76 -10.07 -1.92 -3.63
N ILE A 77 -10.70 -2.87 -2.94
CA ILE A 77 -11.40 -4.00 -3.56
C ILE A 77 -12.78 -3.54 -4.02
N ASP A 78 -13.51 -2.85 -3.14
CA ASP A 78 -14.88 -2.41 -3.42
C ASP A 78 -14.95 -1.39 -4.56
N GLN A 79 -13.89 -0.60 -4.75
CA GLN A 79 -13.77 0.43 -5.78
C GLN A 79 -12.89 -0.02 -6.97
N ASP A 80 -12.63 -1.32 -7.10
CA ASP A 80 -11.85 -1.85 -8.21
C ASP A 80 -12.66 -1.77 -9.51
N GLU A 81 -12.27 -0.86 -10.41
CA GLU A 81 -12.88 -0.64 -11.74
C GLU A 81 -12.90 -1.91 -12.61
N SER A 82 -12.07 -2.93 -12.31
CA SER A 82 -12.12 -4.22 -13.01
C SER A 82 -13.37 -5.05 -12.67
N LEU A 83 -14.07 -4.73 -11.58
CA LEU A 83 -15.36 -5.33 -11.22
C LEU A 83 -16.49 -4.89 -12.16
N ASP A 84 -16.32 -3.80 -12.91
CA ASP A 84 -17.28 -3.28 -13.89
C ASP A 84 -17.24 -4.02 -15.25
N GLY A 85 -16.60 -5.19 -15.31
CA GLY A 85 -16.89 -6.20 -16.34
C GLY A 85 -16.19 -6.02 -17.68
N THR A 86 -15.08 -5.27 -17.76
CA THR A 86 -14.29 -5.17 -19.00
C THR A 86 -13.10 -6.14 -18.99
N ARG A 87 -13.38 -7.38 -19.45
CA ARG A 87 -12.52 -8.44 -20.02
C ARG A 87 -11.01 -8.47 -19.73
N GLY A 88 -10.53 -9.65 -19.33
CA GLY A 88 -9.10 -9.97 -19.45
C GLY A 88 -8.70 -11.40 -19.05
N TYR A 89 -9.25 -12.42 -19.72
CA TYR A 89 -8.49 -13.59 -20.20
C TYR A 89 -8.79 -13.75 -21.69
#